data_AF-A0A354B4P6-F1
#
_entry.id   AF-A0A354B4P6-F1
#
_cell.length_a   1.000
_cell.length_b   1.000
_cell.length_c   1.000
_cell.angle_alpha   90.00
_cell.angle_beta   90.00
_cell.angle_gamma   90.00
#
_symmetry.space_group_name_H-M   'P 1'
#
loop_
_entity.id
_entity.type
_entity.pdbx_description
1 polymer ?
#
loop_
_entity_poly.entity_id
_entity_poly.type
_entity_poly.pdbx_seq_one_letter_code
_entity_poly.pdbx_strand_id
1 'polypeptide(L)'
;MNEVFRVLEPGGLFLSSTPAYPSKQAFQDPTHVNIITEDTFPLYFCSESHSEGSLMASMYGFAGDFVMLDQAWVHDAWLVTLMASKKSPDL
;
A
#
# COMPACT_ATOMS: atom_id res chain seq x y z
N MET A 1 3.72 3.33 -7.15
CA MET A 1 4.25 2.98 -5.82
C MET A 1 5.77 3.11 -5.72
N ASN A 2 6.58 2.57 -6.65
CA ASN A 2 8.04 2.80 -6.64
C ASN A 2 8.43 4.29 -6.59
N GLU A 3 7.81 5.13 -7.43
CA GLU A 3 8.14 6.57 -7.44
C GLU A 3 7.79 7.28 -6.13
N VAL A 4 6.64 6.95 -5.53
CA VAL A 4 6.25 7.47 -4.20
C VAL A 4 7.29 7.07 -3.17
N PHE A 5 7.65 5.78 -3.12
CA PHE A 5 8.68 5.31 -2.19
C PHE A 5 10.03 6.00 -2.45
N ARG A 6 10.45 6.13 -3.71
CA ARG A 6 11.74 6.73 -4.09
C ARG A 6 11.88 8.16 -3.57
N VAL A 7 10.82 8.99 -3.65
CA VAL A 7 10.89 10.41 -3.28
C VAL A 7 10.71 10.69 -1.79
N LEU A 8 10.17 9.75 -1.01
CA LEU A 8 10.03 9.93 0.44
C LEU A 8 11.40 9.88 1.13
N GLU A 9 11.62 10.76 2.12
CA GLU A 9 12.73 10.59 3.06
C GLU A 9 12.51 9.35 3.95
N PRO A 10 13.55 8.86 4.66
CA PRO A 10 13.38 7.81 5.67
C PRO A 10 12.34 8.18 6.73
N GLY A 11 11.35 7.30 6.94
CA GLY A 11 10.22 7.57 7.83
C GLY A 11 9.16 8.52 7.24
N GLY A 12 9.36 9.03 6.02
CA GLY A 12 8.41 9.91 5.35
C GLY A 12 7.02 9.29 5.21
N LEU A 13 5.99 10.09 5.43
CA LEU A 13 4.60 9.63 5.45
C LEU A 13 3.97 9.61 4.06
N PHE A 14 3.20 8.57 3.79
CA PHE A 14 2.38 8.42 2.60
C PHE A 14 0.95 8.06 2.98
N LEU A 15 -0.01 8.87 2.53
CA LEU A 15 -1.44 8.58 2.65
C LEU A 15 -1.95 8.04 1.31
N SER A 16 -2.19 6.73 1.26
CA SER A 16 -2.85 6.10 0.13
C SER A 16 -4.36 6.21 0.29
N SER A 17 -5.07 6.49 -0.81
CA SER A 17 -6.53 6.50 -0.86
C SER A 17 -6.98 5.91 -2.19
N THR A 18 -7.59 4.73 -2.13
CA THR A 18 -7.98 3.98 -3.33
C THR A 18 -9.30 3.28 -3.10
N PRO A 19 -10.17 3.17 -4.11
CA PRO A 19 -11.32 2.28 -4.00
C PRO A 19 -10.87 0.83 -3.78
N ALA A 20 -11.56 0.11 -2.90
CA ALA A 20 -11.28 -1.29 -2.58
C ALA A 20 -12.57 -2.12 -2.54
N TYR A 21 -12.48 -3.43 -2.70
CA TYR A 21 -13.65 -4.32 -2.56
C TYR A 21 -14.26 -4.18 -1.15
N PRO A 22 -15.60 -4.07 -1.01
CA PRO A 22 -16.65 -4.37 -2.00
C PRO A 22 -17.17 -3.17 -2.81
N SER A 23 -16.49 -2.03 -2.79
CA SER A 23 -16.88 -0.82 -3.53
C SER A 23 -17.00 -1.07 -5.04
N LYS A 24 -18.11 -0.64 -5.67
CA LYS A 24 -18.26 -0.73 -7.14
C LYS A 24 -17.18 0.06 -7.87
N GLN A 25 -16.67 1.13 -7.26
CA GLN A 25 -15.63 1.98 -7.82
C GLN A 25 -14.31 1.22 -8.00
N ALA A 26 -14.05 0.19 -7.20
CA ALA A 26 -12.88 -0.68 -7.36
C ALA A 26 -12.90 -1.44 -8.70
N PHE A 27 -14.08 -1.68 -9.28
CA PHE A 27 -14.24 -2.39 -10.56
C PHE A 27 -14.37 -1.47 -11.78
N GLN A 28 -14.37 -0.15 -11.56
CA GLN A 28 -14.55 0.85 -12.61
C GLN A 28 -13.22 1.43 -13.09
N ASP A 29 -12.20 1.41 -12.24
CA ASP A 29 -10.88 1.92 -12.58
C ASP A 29 -10.12 0.90 -13.44
N PRO A 30 -9.85 1.21 -14.72
CA PRO A 30 -9.11 0.30 -15.61
C PRO A 30 -7.63 0.14 -15.21
N THR A 31 -7.14 0.93 -14.26
CA THR A 31 -5.76 0.83 -13.75
C THR A 31 -5.59 -0.22 -12.66
N HIS A 32 -6.69 -0.75 -12.09
CA HIS A 32 -6.61 -1.87 -11.17
C HIS A 32 -6.20 -3.15 -11.90
N VAL A 33 -4.96 -3.56 -11.70
CA VAL A 33 -4.45 -4.86 -12.14
C VAL A 33 -5.06 -5.99 -11.29
N ASN A 34 -5.20 -5.76 -9.98
CA ASN A 34 -5.92 -6.63 -9.06
C ASN A 34 -6.80 -5.79 -8.15
N ILE A 35 -7.92 -6.36 -7.74
CA ILE A 35 -8.78 -5.78 -6.71
C ILE A 35 -8.18 -6.06 -5.34
N ILE A 36 -8.13 -5.01 -4.51
CA ILE A 36 -7.61 -5.03 -3.15
C ILE A 36 -8.75 -4.92 -2.12
N THR A 37 -8.48 -5.41 -0.92
CA THR A 37 -9.30 -5.34 0.30
C THR A 37 -8.47 -4.74 1.45
N GLU A 38 -9.09 -4.47 2.59
CA GLU A 38 -8.36 -4.10 3.82
C GLU A 38 -7.31 -5.16 4.20
N ASP A 39 -7.62 -6.45 4.03
CA ASP A 39 -6.72 -7.54 4.41
C ASP A 39 -5.55 -7.73 3.43
N THR A 40 -5.77 -7.43 2.14
CA THR A 40 -4.76 -7.70 1.11
C THR A 40 -3.87 -6.49 0.84
N PHE A 41 -4.34 -5.26 1.08
CA PHE A 41 -3.52 -4.06 0.87
C PHE A 41 -2.18 -4.10 1.65
N PRO A 42 -2.14 -4.46 2.95
CA PRO A 42 -0.89 -4.50 3.70
C PRO A 42 0.08 -5.54 3.14
N LEU A 43 -0.42 -6.68 2.63
CA LEU A 43 0.40 -7.72 2.01
C LEU A 43 1.15 -7.25 0.77
N TYR A 44 0.61 -6.26 0.05
CA TYR A 44 1.30 -5.70 -1.11
C TYR A 44 2.46 -4.79 -0.73
N PHE A 45 2.31 -3.99 0.34
CA PHE A 45 3.20 -2.84 0.55
C PHE A 45 3.92 -2.82 1.90
N CYS A 46 3.54 -3.67 2.85
CA CYS A 46 4.08 -3.69 4.21
C CYS A 46 4.62 -5.07 4.59
N SER A 47 5.94 -5.22 4.69
CA SER A 47 6.59 -6.53 4.87
C SER A 47 6.24 -7.20 6.20
N GLU A 48 5.95 -6.40 7.23
CA GLU A 48 5.58 -6.86 8.57
C GLU A 48 4.21 -7.55 8.60
N SER A 49 3.39 -7.34 7.57
CA SER A 49 2.12 -8.04 7.40
C SER A 49 2.28 -9.45 6.83
N HIS A 50 3.49 -9.82 6.39
CA HIS A 50 3.80 -11.16 5.90
C HIS A 50 4.56 -11.98 6.95
N SER A 51 4.09 -13.19 7.22
CA SER A 51 4.85 -14.17 8.02
C SER A 51 6.16 -14.61 7.37
N GLU A 52 6.26 -14.50 6.05
CA GLU A 52 7.45 -14.87 5.25
C GLU A 52 8.33 -13.67 4.85
N GLY A 53 7.93 -12.45 5.23
CA GLY A 53 8.70 -11.22 4.97
C GLY A 53 8.78 -10.75 3.51
N SER A 54 8.07 -11.40 2.57
CA SER A 54 8.06 -11.02 1.16
C SER A 54 6.78 -10.28 0.77
N LEU A 55 6.91 -9.13 0.11
CA LEU A 55 5.79 -8.32 -0.35
C LEU A 55 5.16 -8.89 -1.63
N MET A 56 3.83 -8.98 -1.69
CA MET A 56 3.14 -9.35 -2.94
C MET A 56 3.45 -8.38 -4.09
N ALA A 57 3.62 -7.09 -3.82
CA ALA A 57 3.93 -6.13 -4.88
C ALA A 57 5.31 -6.36 -5.55
N SER A 58 6.19 -7.15 -4.93
CA SER A 58 7.50 -7.52 -5.51
C SER A 58 7.34 -8.23 -6.85
N MET A 59 6.27 -9.02 -7.03
CA MET A 59 6.00 -9.69 -8.32
C MET A 59 5.68 -8.70 -9.46
N TYR A 60 5.34 -7.46 -9.11
CA TYR A 60 5.09 -6.35 -10.03
C TYR A 60 6.30 -5.38 -10.10
N GLY A 61 7.46 -5.78 -9.57
CA GLY A 61 8.67 -4.96 -9.57
C GLY A 61 8.68 -3.83 -8.55
N PHE A 62 7.81 -3.86 -7.53
CA PHE A 62 7.93 -2.94 -6.40
C PHE A 62 9.19 -3.27 -5.58
N ALA A 63 10.02 -2.26 -5.34
CA ALA A 63 11.30 -2.39 -4.64
C ALA A 63 11.36 -1.54 -3.36
N GLY A 64 10.20 -1.16 -2.83
CA GLY A 64 10.09 -0.43 -1.57
C GLY A 64 9.52 -1.30 -0.45
N ASP A 65 9.40 -0.70 0.72
CA ASP A 65 8.74 -1.31 1.87
C ASP A 65 8.19 -0.21 2.78
N PHE A 66 7.01 -0.42 3.35
CA PHE A 66 6.35 0.52 4.22
C PHE A 66 5.99 -0.13 5.56
N VAL A 67 5.90 0.71 6.59
CA VAL A 67 5.22 0.35 7.84
C VAL A 67 3.82 0.91 7.79
N MET A 68 2.80 0.07 7.93
CA MET A 68 1.41 0.52 8.05
C MET A 68 1.19 1.13 9.43
N LEU A 69 0.76 2.38 9.48
CA LEU A 69 0.48 3.10 10.72
C LEU A 69 -1.00 3.07 11.09
N ASP A 70 -1.87 3.24 10.08
CA ASP A 70 -3.31 3.22 10.26
C ASP A 70 -4.02 2.86 8.95
N GLN A 71 -5.21 2.29 9.05
CA GLN A 71 -6.04 1.94 7.91
C GLN A 71 -7.52 2.06 8.27
N ALA A 72 -8.28 2.73 7.40
CA ALA A 72 -9.70 2.95 7.61
C ALA A 72 -10.48 3.02 6.29
N TRP A 73 -11.77 2.69 6.40
CA TRP A 73 -12.74 2.90 5.35
C TRP A 73 -13.31 4.32 5.40
N VAL A 74 -13.38 4.98 4.24
CA VAL A 74 -14.03 6.29 4.06
C VAL A 74 -15.16 6.15 3.05
N HIS A 75 -16.35 6.64 3.44
CA HIS A 75 -17.58 6.60 2.63
C HIS A 75 -17.94 5.21 2.09
N ASP A 76 -17.60 4.14 2.83
CA ASP A 76 -17.83 2.73 2.47
C ASP A 76 -17.30 2.35 1.08
N ALA A 77 -16.32 3.10 0.56
CA ALA A 77 -15.87 2.95 -0.82
C ALA A 77 -14.37 3.11 -1.00
N TRP A 78 -13.70 3.92 -0.19
CA TRP A 78 -12.25 4.12 -0.24
C TRP A 78 -11.58 3.48 0.95
N LEU A 79 -10.57 2.67 0.68
CA LEU A 79 -9.62 2.23 1.67
C LEU A 79 -8.51 3.27 1.75
N VAL A 80 -8.40 3.93 2.91
CA VAL A 80 -7.37 4.90 3.21
C VAL A 80 -6.34 4.26 4.11
N THR A 81 -5.06 4.32 3.74
CA THR A 81 -3.98 3.73 4.53
C THR A 81 -2.86 4.73 4.71
N LEU A 82 -2.52 5.02 5.96
CA LEU A 82 -1.36 5.82 6.33
C LEU A 82 -0.17 4.88 6.51
N MET A 83 0.93 5.20 5.83
CA MET A 83 2.16 4.43 5.84
C MET A 83 3.37 5.32 6.08
N ALA A 84 4.41 4.77 6.69
CA ALA A 84 5.74 5.38 6.77
C ALA A 84 6.74 4.60 5.93
N SER A 85 7.62 5.30 5.21
CA SER A 85 8.67 4.65 4.42
C SER A 85 9.64 3.89 5.33
N LYS A 86 9.89 2.61 5.03
CA LYS A 86 10.87 1.78 5.75
C LYS A 86 12.23 1.84 5.07
N LYS A 87 12.77 3.07 4.93
CA LYS A 87 14.15 3.28 4.47
C LYS A 87 15.10 3.32 5.65
N SER A 88 16.29 2.78 5.48
CA SER A 88 17.38 3.04 6.40
C SER A 88 17.77 4.51 6.34
N PRO A 89 18.07 5.17 7.48
CA PRO A 89 18.53 6.56 7.52
C PRO A 89 19.91 6.78 6.88
N ASP A 90 20.61 5.72 6.49
CA ASP A 90 22.02 5.74 6.07
C ASP A 90 22.24 5.55 4.55
N LEU A 91 21.30 5.98 3.70
CA LEU A 91 21.47 6.07 2.24
C LEU A 91 21.28 7.50 1.72
#